data_AF-A0A8C5L3P3-F1
#
_entry.id   AF-A0A8C5L3P3-F1
#
_cell.length_a   1.000
_cell.length_b   1.000
_cell.length_c   1.000
_cell.angle_alpha   90.00
_cell.angle_beta   90.00
_cell.angle_gamma   90.00
#
_symmetry.space_group_name_H-M   'P 1'
#
loop_
_entity.id
_entity.type
_entity.pdbx_description
1 polymer ?
#
loop_
_entity_poly.entity_id
_entity_poly.type
_entity_poly.pdbx_seq_one_letter_code
_entity_poly.pdbx_strand_id
1 'polypeptide(L)'
;MERAEGSSTELAKAIRPIDGKSVHQICSGQVVLSLSTAVKELVENSVDASATSIKAMFAEMEILGQFNLGFIITKLKEDLFLVDQHAADEKYNFEMLRQHTVLQAQRLITPQALNLTAVNEAILIENLEIFRKNGFDFVIDEDAPVTKRAKLISLPTSKNWTFGPQDVDELIFMLSDSPGVMCRPSRVRQMFASRACRKSVMIGTALNISEMKKLVTHMGEMEHPWNCPHGRPTMRHIANLDVISQS
;
A
#
# COMPACT_ATOMS: atom_id res chain seq x y z
N MET A 1 8.56 72.14 8.70
CA MET A 1 8.68 71.53 7.36
C MET A 1 9.89 70.62 7.39
N GLU A 2 9.87 69.34 7.11
CA GLU A 2 8.83 68.37 6.75
C GLU A 2 9.52 66.99 6.85
N ARG A 3 8.77 65.94 7.22
CA ARG A 3 9.21 64.53 7.19
C ARG A 3 9.06 63.97 5.77
N ALA A 4 9.91 63.01 5.40
CA ALA A 4 9.57 61.82 4.59
C ALA A 4 10.78 60.87 4.67
N GLU A 5 10.74 59.71 5.34
CA GLU A 5 10.08 58.44 5.00
C GLU A 5 10.56 57.78 3.69
N GLY A 6 11.01 56.53 3.84
CA GLY A 6 11.41 55.63 2.75
C GLY A 6 11.62 54.21 3.26
N SER A 7 10.64 53.66 3.98
CA SER A 7 10.54 52.25 4.36
C SER A 7 10.22 51.41 3.12
N SER A 8 11.12 50.52 2.71
CA SER A 8 10.85 49.52 1.67
C SER A 8 10.32 48.25 2.32
N THR A 9 9.00 48.19 2.53
CA THR A 9 8.30 47.00 3.01
C THR A 9 7.82 46.19 1.80
N GLU A 10 8.39 45.00 1.60
CA GLU A 10 7.98 44.05 0.58
C GLU A 10 6.51 43.65 0.81
N LEU A 11 5.64 43.99 -0.15
CA LEU A 11 4.21 43.66 -0.09
C LEU A 11 4.03 42.14 -0.19
N ALA A 12 3.60 41.52 0.90
CA ALA A 12 3.19 40.12 0.91
C ALA A 12 2.14 39.88 -0.20
N LYS A 13 2.42 38.94 -1.11
CA LYS A 13 1.51 38.52 -2.18
C LYS A 13 0.16 38.16 -1.55
N ALA A 14 -0.89 38.89 -1.94
CA ALA A 14 -2.25 38.65 -1.47
C ALA A 14 -2.65 37.19 -1.75
N ILE A 15 -3.05 36.48 -0.69
CA ILE A 15 -3.58 35.12 -0.76
C ILE A 15 -4.84 35.17 -1.63
N ARG A 16 -4.80 34.50 -2.79
CA ARG A 16 -5.94 34.43 -3.70
C ARG A 16 -6.80 33.21 -3.35
N PRO A 17 -8.14 33.34 -3.38
CA PRO A 17 -9.02 32.20 -3.23
C PRO A 17 -8.79 31.19 -4.37
N ILE A 18 -8.81 29.91 -4.02
CA ILE A 18 -8.66 28.78 -4.95
C ILE A 18 -9.91 28.72 -5.84
N ASP A 19 -9.74 28.39 -7.12
CA ASP A 19 -10.85 28.30 -8.06
C ASP A 19 -11.79 27.11 -7.75
N GLY A 20 -13.08 27.25 -8.06
CA GLY A 20 -14.10 26.27 -7.70
C GLY A 20 -13.90 24.87 -8.29
N LYS A 21 -13.18 24.74 -9.42
CA LYS A 21 -12.86 23.44 -10.02
C LYS A 21 -11.78 22.72 -9.23
N SER A 22 -10.76 23.46 -8.80
CA SER A 22 -9.73 22.97 -7.88
C SER A 22 -10.31 22.63 -6.50
N VAL A 23 -11.24 23.43 -5.97
CA VAL A 23 -11.96 23.11 -4.71
C VAL A 23 -12.71 21.79 -4.84
N HIS A 24 -13.43 21.56 -5.94
CA HIS A 24 -14.15 20.30 -6.16
C HIS A 24 -13.23 19.09 -6.35
N GLN A 25 -12.01 19.27 -6.88
CA GLN A 25 -10.99 18.23 -6.96
C GLN A 25 -10.32 17.95 -5.60
N ILE A 26 -10.20 18.95 -4.73
CA ILE A 26 -9.71 18.78 -3.35
C ILE A 26 -10.76 18.06 -2.50
N CYS A 27 -12.04 18.35 -2.71
CA CYS A 27 -13.15 17.74 -1.97
C CYS A 27 -13.56 16.33 -2.43
N SER A 28 -12.90 15.75 -3.45
CA SER A 28 -13.16 14.36 -3.86
C SER A 28 -12.31 13.32 -3.13
N GLY A 29 -11.40 13.73 -2.25
CA GLY A 29 -10.57 12.86 -1.40
C GLY A 29 -11.15 12.73 0.01
N GLN A 30 -10.92 11.57 0.65
CA GLN A 30 -11.45 11.18 1.96
C GLN A 30 -11.49 12.32 2.99
N VAL A 31 -12.66 12.52 3.60
CA VAL A 31 -12.86 13.55 4.61
C VAL A 31 -12.20 13.12 5.92
N VAL A 32 -11.25 13.92 6.39
CA VAL A 32 -10.68 13.81 7.73
C VAL A 32 -11.71 14.28 8.75
N LEU A 33 -12.55 13.35 9.22
CA LEU A 33 -13.68 13.65 10.11
C LEU A 33 -13.32 13.64 11.60
N SER A 34 -12.11 13.21 11.95
CA SER A 34 -11.65 13.12 13.34
C SER A 34 -10.15 13.36 13.43
N LEU A 35 -9.69 13.74 14.63
CA LEU A 35 -8.26 13.90 14.92
C LEU A 35 -7.48 12.61 14.66
N SER A 36 -8.09 11.45 14.92
CA SER A 36 -7.50 10.14 14.62
C SER A 36 -7.31 9.92 13.12
N THR A 37 -8.27 10.32 12.28
CA THR A 37 -8.11 10.29 10.83
C THR A 37 -7.07 11.30 10.40
N ALA A 38 -7.00 12.48 11.01
CA ALA A 38 -6.00 13.51 10.67
C ALA A 38 -4.58 13.04 10.92
N VAL A 39 -4.35 12.40 12.07
CA VAL A 39 -3.07 11.80 12.44
C VAL A 39 -2.74 10.62 11.54
N LYS A 40 -3.73 9.76 11.21
CA LYS A 40 -3.55 8.68 10.25
C LYS A 40 -3.09 9.21 8.89
N GLU A 41 -3.77 10.20 8.33
CA GLU A 41 -3.40 10.79 7.04
C GLU A 41 -2.04 11.47 7.10
N LEU A 42 -1.72 12.18 8.19
CA LEU A 42 -0.41 12.82 8.35
C LEU A 42 0.72 11.79 8.41
N VAL A 43 0.51 10.68 9.11
CA VAL A 43 1.46 9.58 9.24
C VAL A 43 1.57 8.82 7.92
N GLU A 44 0.46 8.51 7.24
CA GLU A 44 0.46 7.87 5.92
C GLU A 44 1.22 8.72 4.90
N ASN A 45 0.93 10.02 4.82
CA ASN A 45 1.67 10.96 3.97
C ASN A 45 3.17 11.05 4.33
N SER A 46 3.51 10.95 5.62
CA SER A 46 4.91 10.95 6.06
C SER A 46 5.64 9.67 5.64
N VAL A 47 4.97 8.52 5.70
CA VAL A 47 5.53 7.24 5.24
C VAL A 47 5.63 7.19 3.71
N ASP A 48 4.62 7.69 2.99
CA ASP A 48 4.65 7.84 1.53
C ASP A 48 5.78 8.77 1.08
N ALA A 49 6.06 9.82 1.86
CA ALA A 49 7.23 10.68 1.70
C ALA A 49 8.56 10.02 2.12
N SER A 50 8.58 8.71 2.37
CA SER A 50 9.74 7.92 2.78
C SER A 50 10.41 8.39 4.06
N ALA A 51 9.64 8.90 5.04
CA ALA A 51 10.20 9.30 6.33
C ALA A 51 10.86 8.11 7.05
N THR A 52 12.18 8.16 7.20
CA THR A 52 12.99 7.14 7.89
C THR A 52 12.66 7.03 9.38
N SER A 53 12.18 8.13 9.98
CA SER A 53 11.81 8.25 11.39
C SER A 53 10.82 7.16 11.84
N ILE A 54 9.78 6.90 11.05
CA ILE A 54 8.69 5.99 11.44
C ILE A 54 9.14 4.53 11.41
N LYS A 55 10.01 4.15 10.47
CA LYS A 55 10.55 2.79 10.37
C LYS A 55 11.49 2.46 11.53
N ALA A 56 12.31 3.43 11.94
CA ALA A 56 13.21 3.27 13.09
C ALA A 56 12.44 3.10 14.42
N MET A 57 11.28 3.75 14.57
CA MET A 57 10.45 3.66 15.79
C MET A 57 10.03 2.23 16.12
N PHE A 58 9.71 1.39 15.12
CA PHE A 58 9.31 0.00 15.36
C PHE A 58 10.44 -0.86 15.92
N ALA A 59 11.69 -0.59 15.52
CA ALA A 59 12.86 -1.31 16.03
C ALA A 59 13.19 -0.93 17.48
N GLU A 60 12.84 0.30 17.89
CA GLU A 60 13.04 0.82 19.24
C GLU A 60 11.92 0.44 20.23
N MET A 61 10.81 -0.15 19.76
CA MET A 61 9.71 -0.56 20.62
C MET A 61 10.10 -1.70 21.56
N GLU A 62 9.85 -1.49 22.85
CA GLU A 62 9.97 -2.51 23.89
C GLU A 62 8.70 -3.36 23.96
N ILE A 63 8.85 -4.68 24.04
CA ILE A 63 7.72 -5.61 24.22
C ILE A 63 7.43 -5.74 25.71
N LEU A 64 6.26 -5.29 26.15
CA LEU A 64 5.81 -5.47 27.54
C LEU A 64 5.17 -6.83 27.77
N GLY A 65 4.47 -7.37 26.76
CA GLY A 65 3.87 -8.69 26.83
C GLY A 65 2.70 -8.88 25.89
N GLN A 66 2.00 -10.00 26.07
CA GLN A 66 0.81 -10.35 25.30
C GLN A 66 -0.45 -10.12 26.14
N PHE A 67 -1.47 -9.51 25.54
CA PHE A 67 -2.78 -9.31 26.14
C PHE A 67 -3.84 -10.18 25.43
N ASN A 68 -4.62 -10.91 26.23
CA ASN A 68 -5.77 -11.72 25.80
C ASN A 68 -5.49 -12.68 24.62
N LEU A 69 -4.24 -13.16 24.50
CA LEU A 69 -3.77 -14.04 23.42
C LEU A 69 -4.02 -13.51 21.99
N GLY A 70 -4.20 -12.20 21.84
CA GLY A 70 -4.54 -11.58 20.55
C GLY A 70 -3.79 -10.27 20.27
N PHE A 71 -3.28 -9.63 21.31
CA PHE A 71 -2.59 -8.36 21.18
C PHE A 71 -1.21 -8.38 21.82
N ILE A 72 -0.31 -7.61 21.26
CA ILE A 72 1.02 -7.35 21.79
C ILE A 72 1.00 -5.93 22.34
N ILE A 73 1.40 -5.77 23.59
CA ILE A 73 1.57 -4.46 24.22
C ILE A 73 3.02 -4.03 24.03
N THR A 74 3.22 -2.87 23.40
CA THR A 74 4.55 -2.29 23.21
C THR A 74 4.65 -0.91 23.83
N LYS A 75 5.87 -0.56 24.25
CA LYS A 75 6.22 0.76 24.78
C LYS A 75 7.25 1.40 23.86
N LEU A 76 7.05 2.66 23.50
CA LEU A 76 8.06 3.48 22.82
C LEU A 76 8.19 4.79 23.58
N LYS A 77 9.34 4.99 24.23
CA LYS A 77 9.50 6.09 25.21
C LYS A 77 8.33 6.04 26.19
N GLU A 78 7.56 7.10 26.41
CA GLU A 78 6.43 7.09 27.34
C GLU A 78 5.08 6.75 26.70
N ASP A 79 5.04 6.34 25.45
CA ASP A 79 3.82 5.97 24.74
C ASP A 79 3.60 4.46 24.71
N LEU A 80 2.37 4.04 25.04
CA LEU A 80 1.92 2.65 24.95
C LEU A 80 1.13 2.41 23.67
N PHE A 81 1.41 1.29 23.02
CA PHE A 81 0.73 0.85 21.82
C PHE A 81 0.17 -0.57 21.95
N LEU A 82 -0.98 -0.78 21.34
CA LEU A 82 -1.62 -2.07 21.16
C LEU A 82 -1.41 -2.52 19.72
N VAL A 83 -0.76 -3.66 19.51
CA VAL A 83 -0.56 -4.26 18.19
C VAL A 83 -1.40 -5.53 18.09
N ASP A 84 -2.26 -5.62 17.08
CA ASP A 84 -2.99 -6.85 16.75
C ASP A 84 -2.04 -7.84 16.09
N GLN A 85 -1.79 -8.96 16.77
CA GLN A 85 -0.78 -9.94 16.32
C GLN A 85 -1.14 -10.57 14.97
N HIS A 86 -2.44 -10.76 14.71
CA HIS A 86 -2.92 -11.37 13.47
C HIS A 86 -2.87 -10.37 12.33
N ALA A 87 -3.42 -9.17 12.53
CA ALA A 87 -3.48 -8.15 11.49
C ALA A 87 -2.08 -7.68 11.08
N ALA A 88 -1.15 -7.53 12.04
CA ALA A 88 0.23 -7.14 11.75
C ALA A 88 0.95 -8.23 10.93
N ASP A 89 0.88 -9.49 11.35
CA ASP A 89 1.50 -10.60 10.61
C ASP A 89 0.86 -10.80 9.22
N GLU A 90 -0.46 -10.66 9.12
CA GLU A 90 -1.19 -10.71 7.84
C GLU A 90 -0.72 -9.62 6.89
N LYS A 91 -0.53 -8.39 7.38
CA LYS A 91 -0.05 -7.28 6.56
C LYS A 91 1.37 -7.53 6.06
N TYR A 92 2.27 -8.01 6.91
CA TYR A 92 3.63 -8.39 6.49
C TYR A 92 3.59 -9.44 5.38
N ASN A 93 2.89 -10.54 5.63
CA ASN A 93 2.80 -11.66 4.70
C ASN A 93 2.18 -11.21 3.36
N PHE A 94 1.19 -10.32 3.39
CA PHE A 94 0.57 -9.78 2.19
C PHE A 94 1.56 -8.94 1.35
N GLU A 95 2.32 -8.04 1.97
CA GLU A 95 3.32 -7.23 1.25
C GLU A 95 4.44 -8.09 0.66
N MET A 96 4.91 -9.08 1.44
CA MET A 96 5.90 -10.04 0.96
C MET A 96 5.38 -10.84 -0.24
N LEU A 97 4.12 -11.29 -0.20
CA LEU A 97 3.49 -11.97 -1.33
C LEU A 97 3.37 -11.05 -2.55
N ARG A 98 2.94 -9.79 -2.35
CA ARG A 98 2.78 -8.81 -3.43
C ARG A 98 4.10 -8.56 -4.17
N GLN A 99 5.18 -8.33 -3.42
CA GLN A 99 6.50 -7.95 -3.94
C GLN A 99 7.25 -9.13 -4.58
N HIS A 100 7.27 -10.29 -3.93
CA HIS A 100 8.21 -11.37 -4.29
C HIS A 100 7.57 -12.53 -5.06
N THR A 101 6.24 -12.68 -5.07
CA THR A 101 5.61 -13.85 -5.69
C THR A 101 5.53 -13.70 -7.20
N VAL A 102 6.07 -14.66 -7.95
CA VAL A 102 5.75 -14.85 -9.37
C VAL A 102 4.60 -15.83 -9.48
N LEU A 103 3.51 -15.45 -10.16
CA LEU A 103 2.36 -16.33 -10.34
C LEU A 103 2.64 -17.42 -11.37
N GLN A 104 2.16 -18.63 -11.10
CA GLN A 104 2.27 -19.74 -12.03
C GLN A 104 1.33 -19.50 -13.21
N ALA A 105 1.91 -19.51 -14.40
CA ALA A 105 1.21 -19.31 -15.65
C ALA A 105 0.84 -20.66 -16.30
N GLN A 106 -0.35 -20.76 -16.87
CA GLN A 106 -0.78 -21.84 -17.74
C GLN A 106 -0.85 -21.33 -19.17
N ARG A 107 -0.19 -22.03 -20.08
CA ARG A 107 -0.26 -21.74 -21.50
C ARG A 107 -1.65 -22.01 -22.06
N LEU A 108 -2.12 -21.09 -22.88
CA LEU A 108 -3.31 -21.25 -23.69
C LEU A 108 -3.03 -22.23 -24.84
N ILE A 109 -4.07 -22.96 -25.25
CA ILE A 109 -4.00 -23.86 -26.41
C ILE A 109 -3.76 -23.05 -27.69
N THR A 110 -4.41 -21.89 -27.79
CA THR A 110 -4.28 -20.97 -28.92
C THR A 110 -3.98 -19.56 -28.38
N PRO A 111 -2.98 -18.84 -28.93
CA PRO A 111 -2.74 -17.45 -28.59
C PRO A 111 -3.99 -16.59 -28.83
N GLN A 112 -4.35 -15.77 -27.83
CA GLN A 112 -5.53 -14.91 -27.88
C GLN A 112 -5.13 -13.48 -28.24
N ALA A 113 -5.71 -12.93 -29.30
CA ALA A 113 -5.54 -11.51 -29.62
C ALA A 113 -6.26 -10.63 -28.59
N LEU A 114 -5.64 -9.52 -28.22
CA LEU A 114 -6.21 -8.53 -27.31
C LEU A 114 -6.77 -7.36 -28.12
N ASN A 115 -7.86 -6.75 -27.64
CA ASN A 115 -8.43 -5.56 -28.24
C ASN A 115 -7.92 -4.33 -27.49
N LEU A 116 -6.70 -3.88 -27.82
CA LEU A 116 -6.05 -2.75 -27.14
C LEU A 116 -6.04 -1.49 -28.00
N THR A 117 -6.06 -0.33 -27.36
CA THR A 117 -5.71 0.94 -28.02
C THR A 117 -4.20 1.02 -28.23
N ALA A 118 -3.73 1.90 -29.13
CA ALA A 118 -2.29 2.07 -29.36
C ALA A 118 -1.52 2.44 -28.08
N VAL A 119 -2.14 3.24 -27.19
CA VAL A 119 -1.56 3.63 -25.89
C VAL A 119 -1.47 2.43 -24.95
N ASN A 120 -2.55 1.65 -24.83
CA ASN A 120 -2.59 0.47 -23.96
C ASN A 120 -1.62 -0.61 -24.43
N GLU A 121 -1.47 -0.80 -25.75
CA GLU A 121 -0.50 -1.70 -26.34
C GLU A 121 0.95 -1.28 -25.99
N ALA A 122 1.27 0.01 -26.08
CA ALA A 122 2.58 0.52 -25.68
C ALA A 122 2.88 0.26 -24.19
N ILE A 123 1.92 0.58 -23.31
CA ILE A 123 2.06 0.33 -21.86
C ILE A 123 2.31 -1.16 -21.57
N LEU A 124 1.61 -2.06 -22.27
CA LEU A 124 1.81 -3.49 -22.12
C LEU A 124 3.24 -3.91 -22.52
N ILE A 125 3.69 -3.46 -23.69
CA ILE A 125 5.01 -3.82 -24.25
C ILE A 125 6.15 -3.27 -23.36
N GLU A 126 6.01 -2.06 -22.84
CA GLU A 126 6.99 -1.43 -21.95
C GLU A 126 7.08 -2.12 -20.58
N ASN A 127 6.00 -2.76 -20.12
CA ASN A 127 5.90 -3.32 -18.77
C ASN A 127 5.77 -4.86 -18.73
N LEU A 128 6.26 -5.58 -19.75
CA LEU A 128 6.13 -7.04 -19.89
C LEU A 128 6.55 -7.84 -18.64
N GLU A 129 7.58 -7.38 -17.92
CA GLU A 129 8.03 -8.05 -16.70
C GLU A 129 6.98 -8.05 -15.58
N ILE A 130 6.21 -6.97 -15.45
CA ILE A 130 5.14 -6.85 -14.45
C ILE A 130 4.01 -7.84 -14.79
N PHE A 131 3.65 -7.96 -16.07
CA PHE A 131 2.69 -8.95 -16.53
C PHE A 131 3.16 -10.37 -16.28
N ARG A 132 4.41 -10.69 -16.58
CA ARG A 132 5.01 -12.01 -16.33
C ARG A 132 5.03 -12.36 -14.84
N LYS A 133 5.35 -11.39 -13.97
CA LYS A 133 5.22 -11.57 -12.50
C LYS A 133 3.79 -11.87 -12.07
N ASN A 134 2.80 -11.35 -12.80
CA ASN A 134 1.38 -11.64 -12.63
C ASN A 134 0.91 -12.91 -13.35
N GLY A 135 1.82 -13.66 -14.00
CA GLY A 135 1.49 -14.91 -14.70
C GLY A 135 0.83 -14.72 -16.06
N PHE A 136 0.82 -13.48 -16.58
CA PHE A 136 0.42 -13.16 -17.95
C PHE A 136 1.66 -13.13 -18.84
N ASP A 137 1.62 -13.82 -19.96
CA ASP A 137 2.72 -13.80 -20.93
C ASP A 137 2.18 -13.57 -22.34
N PHE A 138 3.00 -12.92 -23.17
CA PHE A 138 2.59 -12.44 -24.48
C PHE A 138 3.65 -12.76 -25.54
N VAL A 139 3.17 -13.01 -26.76
CA VAL A 139 3.99 -12.96 -27.97
C VAL A 139 3.78 -11.58 -28.58
N ILE A 140 4.90 -10.90 -28.88
CA ILE A 140 4.93 -9.59 -29.53
C ILE A 140 5.34 -9.80 -30.98
N ASP A 141 4.51 -9.30 -31.89
CA ASP A 141 4.68 -9.34 -33.33
C ASP A 141 4.90 -7.89 -33.82
N GLU A 142 6.15 -7.48 -34.02
CA GLU A 142 6.50 -6.09 -34.37
C GLU A 142 6.03 -5.69 -35.77
N ASP A 143 5.92 -6.68 -36.66
CA ASP A 143 5.47 -6.52 -38.05
C ASP A 143 3.94 -6.36 -38.13
N ALA A 144 3.21 -6.71 -37.07
CA ALA A 144 1.77 -6.53 -37.02
C ALA A 144 1.39 -5.04 -36.94
N PRO A 145 0.22 -4.65 -37.49
CA PRO A 145 -0.31 -3.32 -37.33
C PRO A 145 -0.41 -2.93 -35.85
N VAL A 146 -0.18 -1.65 -35.55
CA VAL A 146 -0.44 -1.06 -34.22
C VAL A 146 -1.83 -1.47 -33.77
N THR A 147 -1.99 -1.81 -32.49
CA THR A 147 -3.17 -2.44 -31.82
C THR A 147 -3.28 -3.96 -31.93
N LYS A 148 -2.45 -4.63 -32.74
CA LYS A 148 -2.51 -6.10 -32.96
C LYS A 148 -1.19 -6.83 -32.70
N ARG A 149 -0.21 -6.15 -32.10
CA ARG A 149 1.14 -6.69 -31.88
C ARG A 149 1.18 -7.68 -30.74
N ALA A 150 0.39 -7.47 -29.69
CA ALA A 150 0.39 -8.32 -28.50
C ALA A 150 -0.67 -9.44 -28.60
N LYS A 151 -0.23 -10.70 -28.45
CA LYS A 151 -1.10 -11.87 -28.31
C LYS A 151 -0.84 -12.56 -26.98
N LEU A 152 -1.88 -12.74 -26.18
CA LEU A 152 -1.83 -13.43 -24.90
C LEU A 152 -1.61 -14.93 -25.11
N ILE A 153 -0.58 -15.48 -24.46
CA ILE A 153 -0.24 -16.91 -24.57
C ILE A 153 -0.35 -17.65 -23.24
N SER A 154 -0.33 -16.96 -22.11
CA SER A 154 -0.44 -17.61 -20.80
C SER A 154 -1.28 -16.77 -19.85
N LEU A 155 -2.07 -17.45 -19.01
CA LEU A 155 -2.88 -16.87 -17.93
C LEU A 155 -2.40 -17.38 -16.57
N PRO A 156 -2.50 -16.58 -15.49
CA PRO A 156 -2.23 -17.07 -14.16
C PRO A 156 -3.23 -18.16 -13.76
N THR A 157 -2.76 -19.11 -12.96
CA THR A 157 -3.59 -20.22 -12.47
C THR A 157 -3.66 -20.28 -10.96
N SER A 158 -4.86 -20.60 -10.47
CA SER A 158 -5.10 -20.93 -9.08
C SER A 158 -6.41 -21.71 -8.98
N LYS A 159 -6.45 -22.74 -8.13
CA LYS A 159 -7.57 -23.73 -8.08
C LYS A 159 -8.97 -23.11 -7.99
N ASN A 160 -9.08 -21.93 -7.37
CA ASN A 160 -10.36 -21.26 -7.12
C ASN A 160 -10.50 -19.90 -7.83
N TRP A 161 -9.53 -19.53 -8.68
CA TRP A 161 -9.55 -18.24 -9.36
C TRP A 161 -9.39 -18.44 -10.87
N THR A 162 -10.37 -17.94 -11.61
CA THR A 162 -10.26 -17.76 -13.06
C THR A 162 -9.68 -16.39 -13.34
N PHE A 163 -8.74 -16.30 -14.27
CA PHE A 163 -8.19 -15.03 -14.73
C PHE A 163 -8.43 -14.91 -16.23
N GLY A 164 -8.52 -13.70 -16.73
CA GLY A 164 -8.87 -13.44 -18.12
C GLY A 164 -8.30 -12.12 -18.66
N PRO A 165 -8.69 -11.74 -19.89
CA PRO A 165 -8.26 -10.49 -20.51
C PRO A 165 -8.64 -9.25 -19.70
N GLN A 166 -9.74 -9.31 -18.92
CA GLN A 166 -10.17 -8.19 -18.08
C GLN A 166 -9.12 -7.83 -17.00
N ASP A 167 -8.38 -8.83 -16.50
CA ASP A 167 -7.30 -8.60 -15.54
C ASP A 167 -6.08 -7.94 -16.18
N VAL A 168 -5.87 -8.17 -17.49
CA VAL A 168 -4.85 -7.49 -18.29
C VAL A 168 -5.23 -6.02 -18.46
N ASP A 169 -6.50 -5.74 -18.78
CA ASP A 169 -7.01 -4.37 -18.88
C ASP A 169 -6.89 -3.61 -17.55
N GLU A 170 -7.19 -4.27 -16.42
CA GLU A 170 -7.01 -3.69 -15.08
C GLU A 170 -5.52 -3.37 -14.80
N LEU A 171 -4.61 -4.27 -15.16
CA LEU A 171 -3.17 -4.05 -15.02
C LEU A 171 -2.68 -2.86 -15.86
N ILE A 172 -3.13 -2.75 -17.11
CA ILE A 172 -2.79 -1.62 -17.99
C ILE A 172 -3.30 -0.32 -17.37
N PHE A 173 -4.54 -0.30 -16.87
CA PHE A 173 -5.11 0.88 -16.22
C PHE A 173 -4.29 1.32 -15.01
N MET A 174 -3.89 0.40 -14.12
CA MET A 174 -3.05 0.75 -12.97
C MET A 174 -1.66 1.27 -13.39
N LEU A 175 -1.06 0.69 -14.43
CA LEU A 175 0.25 1.14 -14.94
C LEU A 175 0.17 2.49 -15.66
N SER A 176 -0.99 2.85 -16.20
CA SER A 176 -1.19 4.18 -16.81
C SER A 176 -1.14 5.31 -15.77
N ASP A 177 -1.55 5.03 -14.52
CA ASP A 177 -1.55 5.98 -13.42
C ASP A 177 -0.21 5.99 -12.66
N SER A 178 0.45 4.84 -12.56
CA SER A 178 1.75 4.68 -11.88
C SER A 178 2.73 3.83 -12.70
N PRO A 179 3.41 4.41 -13.71
CA PRO A 179 4.33 3.69 -14.59
C PRO A 179 5.51 3.06 -13.84
N GLY A 180 5.87 1.83 -14.19
CA GLY A 180 7.04 1.13 -13.63
C GLY A 180 6.87 0.60 -12.19
N VAL A 181 5.77 0.90 -11.51
CA VAL A 181 5.50 0.41 -10.15
C VAL A 181 4.90 -0.98 -10.20
N MET A 182 5.40 -1.89 -9.36
CA MET A 182 4.85 -3.25 -9.23
C MET A 182 3.39 -3.20 -8.75
N CYS A 183 2.47 -3.57 -9.64
CA CYS A 183 1.04 -3.63 -9.36
C CYS A 183 0.47 -5.05 -9.53
N ARG A 184 -0.63 -5.31 -8.81
CA ARG A 184 -1.37 -6.58 -8.81
C ARG A 184 -2.85 -6.28 -9.04
N PRO A 185 -3.54 -6.96 -9.97
CA PRO A 185 -4.97 -6.73 -10.19
C PRO A 185 -5.77 -7.16 -8.96
N SER A 186 -6.98 -6.63 -8.83
CA SER A 186 -7.90 -6.83 -7.72
C SER A 186 -8.05 -8.30 -7.32
N ARG A 187 -8.25 -9.19 -8.29
CA ARG A 187 -8.39 -10.64 -8.07
C ARG A 187 -7.12 -11.27 -7.51
N VAL A 188 -5.95 -10.87 -7.99
CA VAL A 188 -4.66 -11.33 -7.45
C VAL A 188 -4.45 -10.81 -6.03
N ARG A 189 -4.81 -9.54 -5.76
CA ARG A 189 -4.74 -8.97 -4.40
C ARG A 189 -5.65 -9.72 -3.43
N GLN A 190 -6.89 -10.02 -3.82
CA GLN A 190 -7.82 -10.80 -3.00
C GLN A 190 -7.29 -12.21 -2.72
N MET A 191 -6.71 -12.86 -3.73
CA MET A 191 -6.05 -14.15 -3.56
C MET A 191 -4.88 -14.07 -2.57
N PHE A 192 -4.02 -13.05 -2.68
CA PHE A 192 -2.90 -12.86 -1.74
C PHE A 192 -3.37 -12.51 -0.33
N ALA A 193 -4.42 -11.70 -0.17
CA ALA A 193 -5.02 -11.41 1.13
C ALA A 193 -5.51 -12.70 1.81
N SER A 194 -6.19 -13.57 1.07
CA SER A 194 -6.64 -14.87 1.58
C SER A 194 -5.47 -15.80 1.96
N ARG A 195 -4.40 -15.83 1.15
CA ARG A 195 -3.19 -16.62 1.46
C ARG A 195 -2.45 -16.09 2.68
N ALA A 196 -2.33 -14.76 2.81
CA ALA A 196 -1.70 -14.11 3.95
C ALA A 196 -2.47 -14.42 5.24
N CYS A 197 -3.80 -14.26 5.24
CA CYS A 197 -4.65 -14.54 6.40
C CYS A 197 -4.48 -15.97 6.92
N ARG A 198 -4.47 -16.96 6.02
CA ARG A 198 -4.32 -18.39 6.40
C ARG A 198 -2.92 -18.77 6.88
N LYS A 199 -1.89 -18.01 6.49
CA LYS A 199 -0.50 -18.24 6.89
C LYS A 199 -0.16 -17.58 8.22
N SER A 200 -0.90 -16.52 8.58
CA SER A 200 -0.55 -15.65 9.70
C SER A 200 -0.93 -16.25 11.04
N VAL A 201 -0.30 -15.74 12.11
CA VAL A 201 -0.60 -16.12 13.49
C VAL A 201 -2.10 -16.04 13.76
N MET A 202 -2.67 -17.10 14.33
CA MET A 202 -4.08 -17.12 14.70
C MET A 202 -4.33 -16.34 15.99
N ILE A 203 -5.47 -15.68 16.08
CA ILE A 203 -5.97 -15.11 17.35
C ILE A 203 -6.13 -16.26 18.35
N GLY A 204 -5.68 -16.06 19.59
CA GLY A 204 -5.67 -17.08 20.63
C GLY A 204 -4.34 -17.84 20.74
N THR A 205 -3.39 -17.59 19.84
CA THR A 205 -2.05 -18.21 19.90
C THR A 205 -1.20 -17.47 20.93
N ALA A 206 -0.68 -18.19 21.94
CA ALA A 206 0.30 -17.64 22.87
C ALA A 206 1.64 -17.42 22.16
N LEU A 207 2.21 -16.22 22.28
CA LEU A 207 3.48 -15.87 21.64
C LEU A 207 4.58 -15.66 22.69
N ASN A 208 5.79 -16.10 22.39
CA ASN A 208 6.95 -15.77 23.20
C ASN A 208 7.49 -14.36 22.84
N ILE A 209 8.37 -13.82 23.69
CA ILE A 209 8.92 -12.46 23.53
C ILE A 209 9.65 -12.29 22.19
N SER A 210 10.38 -13.32 21.73
CA SER A 210 11.10 -13.27 20.45
C SER A 210 10.14 -13.22 19.25
N GLU A 211 9.03 -13.96 19.30
CA GLU A 211 7.99 -13.95 18.27
C GLU A 211 7.28 -12.59 18.22
N MET A 212 6.91 -12.05 19.39
CA MET A 212 6.31 -10.73 19.48
C MET A 212 7.25 -9.64 18.94
N LYS A 213 8.53 -9.68 19.32
CA LYS A 213 9.54 -8.74 18.82
C LYS A 213 9.72 -8.83 17.31
N LYS A 214 9.70 -10.05 16.76
CA LYS A 214 9.77 -10.27 15.31
C LYS A 214 8.61 -9.59 14.57
N LEU A 215 7.38 -9.77 15.06
CA LEU A 215 6.19 -9.16 14.44
C LEU A 215 6.26 -7.63 14.44
N VAL A 216 6.68 -7.03 15.55
CA VAL A 216 6.82 -5.57 15.65
C VAL A 216 7.96 -5.06 14.77
N THR A 217 9.08 -5.78 14.70
CA THR A 217 10.20 -5.42 13.82
C THR A 217 9.80 -5.46 12.34
N HIS A 218 9.05 -6.49 11.93
CA HIS A 218 8.51 -6.60 10.58
C HIS A 218 7.64 -5.39 10.19
N MET A 219 6.92 -4.75 11.13
CA MET A 219 6.14 -3.54 10.84
C MET A 219 7.00 -2.37 10.36
N GLY A 220 8.27 -2.29 10.78
CA GLY A 220 9.22 -1.29 10.27
C GLY A 220 9.71 -1.56 8.84
N GLU A 221 9.58 -2.79 8.34
CA GLU A 221 9.97 -3.18 6.98
C GLU A 221 8.86 -2.90 5.96
N MET A 222 7.61 -2.76 6.41
CA MET A 222 6.44 -2.58 5.55
C MET A 222 6.38 -1.17 4.96
N GLU A 223 5.69 -1.06 3.83
CA GLU A 223 5.37 0.22 3.20
C GLU A 223 4.20 0.89 3.95
N HIS A 224 3.12 0.17 4.24
CA HIS A 224 1.93 0.75 4.88
C HIS A 224 1.48 -0.08 6.10
N PRO A 225 2.20 -0.06 7.23
CA PRO A 225 2.01 -1.01 8.31
C PRO A 225 0.69 -0.87 9.08
N TRP A 226 -0.17 0.11 8.79
CA TRP A 226 -1.29 0.52 9.65
C TRP A 226 -2.58 -0.29 9.50
N ASN A 227 -2.79 -0.89 8.33
CA ASN A 227 -4.00 -1.64 8.02
C ASN A 227 -3.65 -2.95 7.32
N CYS A 228 -4.31 -4.04 7.72
CA CYS A 228 -4.25 -5.31 7.02
C CYS A 228 -4.92 -5.20 5.63
N PRO A 229 -4.70 -6.15 4.70
CA PRO A 229 -5.30 -6.10 3.36
C PRO A 229 -6.84 -6.10 3.34
N HIS A 230 -7.49 -6.43 4.46
CA HIS A 230 -8.95 -6.36 4.63
C HIS A 230 -9.43 -5.04 5.30
N GLY A 231 -8.52 -4.12 5.63
CA GLY A 231 -8.83 -2.82 6.22
C GLY A 231 -8.91 -2.80 7.75
N ARG A 232 -8.53 -3.88 8.44
CA ARG A 232 -8.45 -3.88 9.91
C ARG A 232 -7.17 -3.20 10.37
N PRO A 233 -7.20 -2.40 11.44
CA PRO A 233 -6.00 -1.77 11.95
C PRO A 233 -5.04 -2.77 12.56
N THR A 234 -3.75 -2.60 12.30
CA THR A 234 -2.68 -3.43 12.86
C THR A 234 -2.23 -2.93 14.23
N MET A 235 -2.31 -1.62 14.48
CA MET A 235 -1.91 -1.03 15.75
C MET A 235 -2.71 0.22 16.11
N ARG A 236 -2.73 0.52 17.40
CA ARG A 236 -3.34 1.73 17.98
C ARG A 236 -2.49 2.25 19.14
N HIS A 237 -2.40 3.57 19.27
CA HIS A 237 -1.91 4.22 20.48
C HIS A 237 -2.95 4.06 21.59
N ILE A 238 -2.50 3.67 22.78
CA ILE A 238 -3.36 3.47 23.95
C ILE A 238 -3.35 4.73 24.80
N ALA A 239 -2.15 5.13 25.24
CA ALA A 239 -1.97 6.22 26.19
C ALA A 239 -0.52 6.69 26.24
N ASN A 240 -0.33 7.90 26.75
CA ASN A 240 0.96 8.43 27.14
C ASN A 240 1.07 8.36 28.68
N LEU A 241 2.16 7.76 29.18
CA LEU A 241 2.39 7.51 30.60
C LEU A 241 2.66 8.79 31.38
N ASP A 242 3.26 9.81 30.77
CA ASP A 242 3.50 11.10 31.43
C ASP A 242 2.18 11.77 31.79
N VAL A 243 1.20 11.72 30.89
CA VAL A 243 -0.14 12.29 31.09
C VAL A 243 -0.89 11.59 32.23
N ILE A 244 -0.75 10.26 32.34
CA ILE A 244 -1.42 9.48 33.38
C ILE A 244 -0.74 9.69 34.74
N SER A 245 0.58 9.84 34.77
CA SER A 245 1.35 10.03 36.02
C SER A 245 1.10 11.36 36.73
N GLN A 246 0.47 12.32 36.05
CA GLN A 246 0.12 13.65 36.58
C GLN A 246 -1.32 13.72 37.12
N SER A 247 -2.04 12.59 37.16
CA SER A 247 -3.43 12.47 37.63
C SER A 247 -3.52 11.88 39.04
#